data_AF-A0A7X7Q1I0-F1
#
_entry.id   AF-A0A7X7Q1I0-F1
#
_cell.length_a   1.000
_cell.length_b   1.000
_cell.length_c   1.000
_cell.angle_alpha   90.00
_cell.angle_beta   90.00
_cell.angle_gamma   90.00
#
_symmetry.space_group_name_H-M   'P 1'
#
loop_
_entity.id
_entity.type
_entity.pdbx_description
1 polymer ?
#
loop_
_entity_poly.entity_id
_entity_poly.type
_entity_poly.pdbx_seq_one_letter_code
_entity_poly.pdbx_strand_id
1 'polypeptide(L)'
;MKSYLEEVYIYSNDSLVGRHKKKIDGYKKYSIDINHYLTSLSRKPGALKRSLALKQAPDTLQSIYNRYFTTKPKEFIEVLKLSHELSLDKIEEAIKELEEKSLYHSVNYQNILQIIYKEDLQELSENLSKLSKAKIIDNQEIIEENSKLQFKELSSVIDLLN
;
A
#
# COMPACT_ATOMS: atom_id res chain seq x y z
N MET A 1 -4.21 22.60 -47.94
CA MET A 1 -4.78 22.14 -46.66
C MET A 1 -4.62 20.63 -46.59
N LYS A 2 -3.91 20.08 -45.60
CA LYS A 2 -3.79 18.61 -45.42
C LYS A 2 -4.95 18.15 -44.53
N SER A 3 -5.85 17.29 -45.04
CA SER A 3 -6.86 16.63 -44.20
C SER A 3 -6.27 15.33 -43.63
N TYR A 4 -6.49 15.10 -42.34
CA TYR A 4 -6.08 13.86 -41.68
C TYR A 4 -7.35 13.16 -41.16
N LEU A 5 -7.44 11.86 -41.38
CA LEU A 5 -8.54 11.03 -40.87
C LEU A 5 -8.56 11.04 -39.33
N GLU A 6 -9.72 11.37 -38.77
CA GLU A 6 -9.97 11.40 -37.32
C GLU A 6 -10.33 10.02 -36.76
N GLU A 7 -10.90 9.15 -37.59
CA GLU A 7 -11.41 7.84 -37.19
C GLU A 7 -11.04 6.78 -38.24
N VAL A 8 -10.76 5.57 -37.77
CA VAL A 8 -10.50 4.40 -38.60
C VAL A 8 -11.63 3.40 -38.35
N TYR A 9 -12.31 2.99 -39.41
CA TYR A 9 -13.37 1.99 -39.42
C TYR A 9 -12.82 0.70 -40.04
N ILE A 10 -13.00 -0.42 -39.35
CA ILE A 10 -12.54 -1.73 -39.80
C ILE A 10 -13.79 -2.54 -40.15
N TYR A 11 -13.87 -3.01 -41.40
CA TYR A 11 -14.97 -3.83 -41.89
C TYR A 11 -14.48 -5.26 -42.20
N SER A 12 -15.34 -6.24 -41.96
CA SER A 12 -15.17 -7.63 -42.40
C SER A 12 -16.52 -8.15 -42.88
N ASN A 13 -16.57 -8.73 -44.08
CA ASN A 13 -17.82 -9.21 -44.71
C ASN A 13 -18.94 -8.14 -44.68
N ASP A 14 -18.64 -6.93 -45.15
CA ASP A 14 -19.55 -5.77 -45.16
C ASP A 14 -20.13 -5.37 -43.79
N SER A 15 -19.56 -5.89 -42.70
CA SER A 15 -19.97 -5.61 -41.33
C SER A 15 -18.89 -4.84 -40.60
N LEU A 16 -19.27 -3.78 -39.89
CA LEU A 16 -18.34 -2.98 -39.09
C LEU A 16 -17.87 -3.80 -37.88
N VAL A 17 -16.58 -4.15 -37.85
CA VAL A 17 -15.98 -4.96 -36.78
C VAL A 17 -15.15 -4.14 -35.79
N GLY A 18 -14.86 -2.88 -36.07
CA GLY A 18 -14.14 -2.01 -35.14
C GLY A 18 -14.11 -0.55 -35.54
N ARG A 19 -14.16 0.33 -34.54
CA ARG A 19 -13.97 1.78 -34.72
C ARG A 19 -12.88 2.28 -33.78
N HIS A 20 -11.84 2.89 -34.34
CA HIS A 20 -10.74 3.47 -33.58
C HIS A 20 -10.66 4.98 -33.83
N LYS A 21 -10.84 5.77 -32.78
CA LYS A 21 -10.64 7.21 -32.82
C LYS A 21 -9.16 7.54 -32.72
N LYS A 22 -8.63 8.29 -33.67
CA LYS A 22 -7.25 8.81 -33.63
C LYS A 22 -7.21 9.95 -32.61
N LYS A 23 -6.30 9.91 -31.63
CA LYS A 23 -6.04 11.10 -30.78
C LYS A 23 -5.65 12.26 -31.71
N ILE A 24 -6.28 13.42 -31.55
CA ILE A 24 -6.25 14.53 -32.53
C ILE A 24 -4.85 15.12 -32.69
N ASP A 25 -4.01 15.07 -31.65
CA ASP A 25 -2.73 15.79 -31.69
C ASP A 25 -1.58 14.95 -32.29
N GLY A 26 -1.09 15.39 -33.45
CA GLY A 26 -0.25 14.67 -34.41
C GLY A 26 1.17 14.32 -33.98
N TYR A 27 1.64 14.74 -32.81
CA TYR A 27 3.03 14.55 -32.36
C TYR A 27 3.11 13.68 -31.11
N LYS A 28 3.91 12.60 -31.15
CA LYS A 28 4.22 11.69 -30.02
C LYS A 28 3.04 10.84 -29.48
N LYS A 29 2.27 10.20 -30.36
CA LYS A 29 1.07 9.36 -30.05
C LYS A 29 1.32 8.01 -29.34
N TYR A 30 2.38 7.86 -28.56
CA TYR A 30 2.51 6.72 -27.64
C TYR A 30 2.27 7.23 -26.23
N SER A 31 1.14 6.86 -25.64
CA SER A 31 0.82 7.08 -24.23
C SER A 31 1.32 5.85 -23.48
N ILE A 32 2.34 6.03 -22.65
CA ILE A 32 2.95 4.97 -21.87
C ILE A 32 2.48 5.14 -20.44
N ASP A 33 1.79 4.13 -19.91
CA ASP A 33 1.51 4.06 -18.48
C ASP A 33 2.76 3.55 -17.74
N ILE A 34 3.21 4.31 -16.74
CA ILE A 34 4.36 3.93 -15.90
C ILE A 34 4.12 2.62 -15.14
N ASN A 35 2.87 2.30 -14.82
CA ASN A 35 2.49 1.10 -14.08
C ASN A 35 2.79 -0.18 -14.87
N HIS A 36 2.73 -0.14 -16.21
CA HIS A 36 3.09 -1.29 -17.06
C HIS A 36 4.56 -1.71 -16.93
N TYR A 37 5.42 -0.84 -16.39
CA TYR A 37 6.86 -1.07 -16.29
C TYR A 37 7.30 -1.42 -14.87
N LEU A 38 6.39 -1.57 -13.89
CA LEU A 38 6.76 -1.84 -12.49
C LEU A 38 7.70 -3.05 -12.36
N THR A 39 7.39 -4.17 -13.02
CA THR A 39 8.25 -5.37 -13.01
C THR A 39 9.66 -5.09 -13.56
N SER A 40 9.74 -4.36 -14.68
CA SER A 40 11.01 -4.01 -15.33
C SER A 40 11.81 -3.00 -14.49
N LEU A 41 11.12 -2.02 -13.90
CA LEU A 41 11.71 -0.98 -13.06
C LEU A 41 12.20 -1.57 -11.74
N SER A 42 11.47 -2.50 -11.12
CA SER A 42 11.93 -3.21 -9.92
C SER A 42 13.25 -3.96 -10.18
N ARG A 43 13.42 -4.56 -11.35
CA ARG A 43 14.68 -5.21 -11.75
C ARG A 43 15.79 -4.20 -12.10
N LYS A 44 15.43 -3.07 -12.72
CA LYS A 44 16.38 -2.02 -13.13
C LYS A 44 15.94 -0.61 -12.70
N PRO A 45 16.07 -0.27 -11.41
CA PRO A 45 15.57 1.00 -10.86
C PRO A 45 16.22 2.23 -11.49
N GLY A 46 17.51 2.14 -11.85
CA GLY A 46 18.24 3.24 -12.48
C GLY A 46 17.68 3.67 -13.85
N ALA A 47 16.89 2.82 -14.52
CA ALA A 47 16.25 3.17 -15.79
C ALA A 47 15.13 4.21 -15.63
N LEU A 48 14.55 4.31 -14.42
CA LEU A 48 13.42 5.19 -14.12
C LEU A 48 13.72 6.66 -14.43
N LYS A 49 14.87 7.18 -13.95
CA LYS A 49 15.23 8.62 -13.99
C LYS A 49 15.15 9.25 -15.38
N ARG A 50 15.46 8.49 -16.43
CA ARG A 50 15.46 8.96 -17.82
C ARG A 50 14.37 8.31 -18.66
N SER A 51 13.48 7.54 -18.05
CA SER A 51 12.43 6.81 -18.76
C SER A 51 11.41 7.75 -19.38
N LEU A 52 10.88 7.37 -20.54
CA LEU A 52 9.73 8.05 -21.13
C LEU A 52 8.47 7.85 -20.28
N ALA A 53 8.37 6.71 -19.59
CA ALA A 53 7.30 6.39 -18.65
C ALA A 53 7.18 7.43 -17.53
N LEU A 54 8.28 7.80 -16.87
CA LEU A 54 8.26 8.86 -15.86
C LEU A 54 7.91 10.23 -16.45
N LYS A 55 8.42 10.56 -17.64
CA LYS A 55 8.14 11.84 -18.31
C LYS A 55 6.70 12.01 -18.78
N GLN A 56 5.98 10.90 -18.97
CA GLN A 56 4.56 10.89 -19.35
C GLN A 56 3.63 10.58 -18.18
N ALA A 57 4.17 10.32 -16.98
CA ALA A 57 3.40 10.08 -15.78
C ALA A 57 2.65 11.36 -15.36
N PRO A 58 1.58 11.25 -14.56
CA PRO A 58 0.94 12.40 -13.92
C PRO A 58 1.94 13.36 -13.27
N ASP A 59 1.68 14.67 -13.36
CA ASP A 59 2.58 15.72 -12.86
C ASP A 59 2.84 15.58 -11.34
N THR A 60 1.86 15.06 -10.62
CA THR A 60 1.97 14.74 -9.18
C THR A 60 3.01 13.65 -8.92
N LEU A 61 2.96 12.53 -9.66
CA LEU A 61 3.99 11.47 -9.58
C LEU A 61 5.38 11.98 -9.97
N GLN A 62 5.48 12.82 -11.00
CA GLN A 62 6.75 13.45 -11.37
C GLN A 62 7.30 14.34 -10.25
N SER A 63 6.43 15.12 -9.62
CA SER A 63 6.78 16.03 -8.51
C SER A 63 7.24 15.27 -7.28
N ILE A 64 6.53 14.22 -6.89
CA ILE A 64 6.90 13.33 -5.77
C ILE A 64 8.28 12.71 -6.02
N TYR A 65 8.52 12.18 -7.22
CA TYR A 65 9.82 11.60 -7.58
C TYR A 65 10.96 12.62 -7.46
N ASN A 66 10.79 13.78 -8.11
CA ASN A 66 11.83 14.80 -8.19
C ASN A 66 12.17 15.36 -6.81
N ARG A 67 11.17 15.55 -5.94
CA ARG A 67 11.34 16.16 -4.62
C ARG A 67 11.96 15.22 -3.60
N TYR A 68 11.57 13.94 -3.60
CA TYR A 68 11.91 13.03 -2.49
C TYR A 68 12.77 11.83 -2.90
N PHE A 69 12.72 11.41 -4.17
CA PHE A 69 13.26 10.10 -4.57
C PHE A 69 14.26 10.12 -5.72
N THR A 70 14.74 11.30 -6.14
CA THR A 70 15.71 11.45 -7.24
C THR A 70 16.99 10.60 -7.08
N THR A 71 17.44 10.38 -5.84
CA THR A 71 18.60 9.54 -5.50
C THR A 71 18.21 8.12 -5.06
N LYS A 72 16.92 7.86 -4.88
CA LYS A 72 16.37 6.61 -4.32
C LYS A 72 15.29 6.01 -5.23
N PRO A 73 15.61 5.67 -6.49
CA PRO A 73 14.62 5.17 -7.44
C PRO A 73 13.96 3.85 -7.00
N LYS A 74 14.66 3.01 -6.21
CA LYS A 74 14.10 1.79 -5.63
C LYS A 74 12.92 2.08 -4.70
N GLU A 75 13.10 3.01 -3.76
CA GLU A 75 12.03 3.39 -2.83
C GLU A 75 10.83 3.98 -3.58
N PHE A 76 11.05 4.81 -4.60
CA PHE A 76 9.95 5.34 -5.41
C PHE A 76 9.16 4.26 -6.14
N ILE A 77 9.80 3.18 -6.60
CA ILE A 77 9.09 2.09 -7.26
C ILE A 77 8.13 1.40 -6.28
N GLU A 78 8.49 1.29 -5.00
CA GLU A 78 7.58 0.77 -3.97
C GLU A 78 6.42 1.75 -3.72
N VAL A 79 6.68 3.07 -3.71
CA VAL A 79 5.61 4.08 -3.65
C VAL A 79 4.69 4.00 -4.88
N LEU A 80 5.23 3.78 -6.08
CA LEU A 80 4.44 3.61 -7.30
C LEU A 80 3.53 2.38 -7.21
N LYS A 81 4.05 1.23 -6.74
CA LYS A 81 3.22 0.03 -6.52
C LYS A 81 2.09 0.32 -5.54
N LEU A 82 2.40 1.01 -4.43
CA LEU A 82 1.41 1.38 -3.44
C LEU A 82 0.33 2.32 -4.02
N SER A 83 0.73 3.28 -4.84
CA SER A 83 -0.20 4.19 -5.54
C SER A 83 -1.11 3.45 -6.53
N HIS A 84 -0.62 2.37 -7.15
CA HIS A 84 -1.38 1.53 -8.05
C HIS A 84 -2.41 0.66 -7.30
N GLU A 85 -2.14 0.30 -6.04
CA GLU A 85 -3.04 -0.49 -5.20
C GLU A 85 -4.11 0.36 -4.47
N LEU A 86 -3.75 1.55 -3.97
CA LEU A 86 -4.60 2.33 -3.06
C LEU A 86 -5.22 3.60 -3.65
N SER A 87 -4.65 4.11 -4.76
CA SER A 87 -4.84 5.44 -5.36
C SER A 87 -3.69 6.42 -5.08
N LEU A 88 -3.51 7.37 -5.99
CA LEU A 88 -2.50 8.42 -5.88
C LEU A 88 -2.87 9.47 -4.82
N ASP A 89 -4.15 9.79 -4.68
CA ASP A 89 -4.65 10.79 -3.71
C ASP A 89 -4.25 10.43 -2.28
N LYS A 90 -4.37 9.14 -1.90
CA LYS A 90 -3.93 8.66 -0.58
C LYS A 90 -2.44 8.84 -0.33
N ILE A 91 -1.62 8.68 -1.37
CA ILE A 91 -0.17 8.92 -1.28
C ILE A 91 0.11 10.41 -1.08
N GLU A 92 -0.62 11.28 -1.79
CA GLU A 92 -0.47 12.74 -1.65
C GLU A 92 -0.88 13.21 -0.26
N GLU A 93 -1.99 12.72 0.30
CA GLU A 93 -2.41 13.00 1.66
C GLU A 93 -1.37 12.56 2.70
N ALA A 94 -0.85 11.34 2.56
CA ALA A 94 0.19 10.82 3.45
C ALA A 94 1.49 11.64 3.39
N ILE A 95 1.90 12.05 2.18
CA ILE A 95 3.08 12.92 2.01
C ILE A 95 2.82 14.29 2.65
N LYS A 96 1.65 14.87 2.45
CA LYS A 96 1.29 16.16 3.05
C LYS A 96 1.32 16.10 4.58
N GLU A 97 0.79 15.05 5.18
CA GLU A 97 0.85 14.83 6.63
C GLU A 97 2.31 14.71 7.13
N LEU A 98 3.19 14.05 6.37
CA LEU A 98 4.62 13.98 6.69
C LEU A 98 5.30 15.35 6.59
N GLU A 99 4.95 16.15 5.58
CA GLU A 99 5.47 17.52 5.42
C GLU A 99 5.03 18.45 6.54
N GLU A 100 3.78 18.34 7.00
CA GLU A 100 3.29 19.11 8.15
C GLU A 100 4.00 18.70 9.45
N LYS A 101 4.40 17.42 9.56
CA LYS A 101 5.15 16.85 10.68
C LYS A 101 6.68 16.94 10.52
N SER A 102 7.14 17.78 9.58
CA SER A 102 8.51 17.93 9.04
C SER A 102 9.69 17.92 10.04
N LEU A 103 9.46 18.12 11.34
CA LEU A 103 10.52 18.09 12.33
C LEU A 103 11.12 16.69 12.59
N TYR A 104 10.39 15.59 12.32
CA TYR A 104 10.82 14.25 12.75
C TYR A 104 10.78 13.16 11.67
N HIS A 105 10.10 13.37 10.55
CA HIS A 105 9.90 12.32 9.55
C HIS A 105 10.37 12.78 8.17
N SER A 106 11.35 12.07 7.61
CA SER A 106 11.70 12.23 6.19
C SER A 106 10.63 11.58 5.32
N VAL A 107 10.34 12.17 4.16
CA VAL A 107 9.45 11.53 3.17
C VAL A 107 10.21 10.34 2.55
N ASN A 108 9.81 9.13 2.91
CA ASN A 108 10.35 7.87 2.40
C ASN A 108 9.25 6.81 2.38
N TYR A 109 9.50 5.68 1.71
CA TYR A 109 8.50 4.63 1.55
C TYR A 109 7.93 4.10 2.89
N GLN A 110 8.79 3.85 3.89
CA GLN A 110 8.37 3.30 5.18
C GLN A 110 7.47 4.27 5.96
N ASN A 111 7.83 5.55 5.95
CA ASN A 111 7.05 6.57 6.63
C ASN A 111 5.69 6.80 5.95
N ILE A 112 5.65 6.76 4.61
CA ILE A 112 4.38 6.82 3.86
C ILE A 112 3.50 5.61 4.22
N LEU A 113 4.08 4.41 4.23
CA LEU A 113 3.38 3.18 4.60
C LEU A 113 2.81 3.26 6.01
N GLN A 114 3.59 3.76 6.98
CA GLN A 114 3.15 3.89 8.36
C GLN A 114 1.98 4.87 8.53
N ILE A 115 1.97 5.97 7.79
CA ILE A 115 0.86 6.93 7.83
C ILE A 115 -0.42 6.31 7.27
N ILE A 116 -0.30 5.62 6.12
CA ILE A 116 -1.44 4.99 5.44
C ILE A 116 -2.09 3.91 6.29
N TYR A 117 -1.29 3.03 6.89
CA TYR A 117 -1.79 1.90 7.68
C TYR A 117 -1.86 2.18 9.18
N LYS A 118 -1.82 3.46 9.58
CA LYS A 118 -1.75 3.86 10.99
C LYS A 118 -2.91 3.29 11.81
N GLU A 119 -4.14 3.36 11.29
CA GLU A 119 -5.36 2.88 11.95
C GLU A 119 -5.34 1.35 12.11
N ASP A 120 -5.09 0.62 11.02
CA ASP A 120 -4.99 -0.85 11.02
C ASP A 120 -3.93 -1.35 12.00
N LEU A 121 -2.76 -0.69 12.03
CA LEU A 121 -1.67 -1.02 12.96
C LEU A 121 -2.06 -0.76 14.42
N GLN A 122 -2.85 0.28 14.67
CA GLN A 122 -3.32 0.65 16.00
C GLN A 122 -4.35 -0.37 16.50
N GLU A 123 -5.29 -0.78 15.64
CA GLU A 123 -6.26 -1.84 15.94
C GLU A 123 -5.57 -3.20 16.22
N LEU A 124 -4.60 -3.60 15.38
CA LEU A 124 -3.80 -4.81 15.58
C LEU A 124 -3.05 -4.79 16.92
N SER A 125 -2.43 -3.66 17.26
CA SER A 125 -1.73 -3.47 18.53
C SER A 125 -2.67 -3.61 19.74
N GLU A 126 -3.84 -2.97 19.67
CA GLU A 126 -4.85 -3.07 20.71
C GLU A 126 -5.36 -4.50 20.88
N ASN A 127 -5.61 -5.22 19.78
CA ASN A 127 -6.08 -6.60 19.79
C ASN A 127 -5.04 -7.56 20.36
N LEU A 128 -3.75 -7.39 20.03
CA LEU A 128 -2.65 -8.15 20.64
C LEU A 128 -2.57 -7.93 22.16
N SER A 129 -2.78 -6.69 22.62
CA SER A 129 -2.81 -6.36 24.05
C SER A 129 -4.00 -7.01 24.78
N LYS A 130 -5.15 -7.13 24.11
CA LYS A 130 -6.35 -7.80 24.66
C LYS A 130 -6.14 -9.32 24.73
N LEU A 131 -5.57 -9.93 23.68
CA LEU A 131 -5.28 -11.36 23.62
C LEU A 131 -4.26 -11.81 24.67
N SER A 132 -3.20 -11.04 24.89
CA SER A 132 -2.21 -11.34 25.93
C SER A 132 -2.80 -11.25 27.34
N LYS A 133 -3.66 -10.26 27.61
CA LYS A 133 -4.39 -10.13 28.88
C LYS A 133 -5.36 -11.29 29.10
N ALA A 134 -6.14 -11.67 28.09
CA ALA A 134 -7.08 -12.80 28.17
C ALA A 134 -6.36 -14.12 28.51
N LYS A 135 -5.23 -14.42 27.85
CA LYS A 135 -4.42 -15.61 28.14
C LYS A 135 -3.84 -15.67 29.56
N ILE A 136 -3.59 -14.51 30.18
CA ILE A 136 -3.10 -14.45 31.56
C ILE A 136 -4.25 -14.72 32.54
N ILE A 137 -5.42 -14.14 32.28
CA ILE A 137 -6.62 -14.33 33.11
C ILE A 137 -7.06 -15.80 33.12
N ASP A 138 -7.13 -16.45 31.95
CA ASP A 138 -7.51 -17.87 31.86
C ASP A 138 -6.58 -18.76 32.71
N ASN A 139 -5.26 -18.48 32.72
CA ASN A 139 -4.31 -19.22 33.55
C ASN A 139 -4.49 -18.93 35.05
N GLN A 140 -4.87 -17.70 35.43
CA GLN A 140 -5.13 -17.35 36.83
C GLN A 140 -6.38 -18.06 37.36
N GLU A 141 -7.46 -18.11 36.58
CA GLU A 141 -8.68 -18.84 36.95
C GLU A 141 -8.41 -20.34 37.13
N ILE A 142 -7.63 -20.95 36.24
CA ILE A 142 -7.20 -22.36 36.35
C ILE A 142 -6.38 -22.59 37.63
N ILE A 143 -5.48 -21.68 37.99
CA ILE A 143 -4.66 -21.79 39.20
C ILE A 143 -5.52 -21.67 40.47
N GLU A 144 -6.48 -20.74 40.50
CA GLU A 144 -7.40 -20.59 41.62
C GLU A 144 -8.32 -21.80 41.81
N GLU A 145 -8.83 -22.37 40.72
CA GLU A 145 -9.69 -23.55 40.76
C GLU A 145 -8.94 -24.77 41.31
N ASN A 146 -7.72 -25.01 40.80
CA ASN A 146 -6.85 -26.08 41.30
C ASN A 146 -6.49 -25.89 42.77
N SER A 147 -6.26 -24.65 43.20
CA SER A 147 -5.99 -24.34 44.62
C SER A 147 -7.20 -24.67 45.50
N LYS A 148 -8.42 -24.28 45.09
CA LYS A 148 -9.66 -24.58 45.81
C LYS A 148 -9.92 -26.09 45.93
N LEU A 149 -9.64 -26.84 44.87
CA LEU A 149 -9.78 -28.30 44.86
C LEU A 149 -8.82 -28.95 45.88
N GLN A 150 -7.54 -28.56 45.89
CA GLN A 150 -6.57 -29.08 46.85
C GLN A 150 -6.96 -28.79 48.32
N PHE A 151 -7.45 -27.59 48.61
CA PHE A 151 -7.93 -27.26 49.95
C PHE A 151 -9.14 -28.10 50.37
N LYS A 152 -10.07 -28.36 49.44
CA LYS A 152 -11.25 -29.19 49.71
C LYS A 152 -10.87 -30.65 49.99
N GLU A 153 -9.92 -31.21 49.23
CA GLU A 153 -9.39 -32.56 49.45
C GLU A 153 -8.71 -32.68 50.82
N LEU A 154 -7.87 -31.71 51.20
CA LEU A 154 -7.23 -31.69 52.52
C LEU A 154 -8.25 -31.62 53.66
N SER A 155 -9.29 -30.80 53.52
CA SER A 155 -10.38 -30.71 54.51
C SER A 155 -11.09 -32.05 54.68
N SER A 156 -11.42 -32.75 53.59
CA SER A 156 -12.13 -34.03 53.70
C SER A 156 -11.29 -35.12 54.36
N VAL A 157 -9.96 -35.10 54.17
CA VAL A 157 -9.04 -36.03 54.84
C VAL A 157 -8.98 -35.77 56.35
N ILE A 158 -8.97 -34.50 56.75
CA ILE A 158 -9.01 -34.12 58.17
C ILE A 158 -10.33 -34.54 58.82
N ASP A 159 -11.45 -34.37 58.13
CA ASP A 159 -12.77 -34.79 58.60
C ASP A 159 -12.92 -36.32 58.71
N LEU A 160 -12.13 -37.10 57.97
CA LEU A 160 -12.08 -38.57 58.04
C LEU A 160 -11.17 -39.11 59.16
N LEU A 161 -10.27 -38.28 59.69
CA LEU A 161 -9.31 -38.64 60.73
C LEU A 161 -9.78 -38.27 62.15
N ASN A 162 -10.87 -37.51 62.27
CA ASN A 162 -11.54 -37.16 63.53
C ASN A 162 -12.82 -37.96 63.71
#